data_AF-A0A8S2EPR2-F1
#
_entry.id   AF-A0A8S2EPR2-F1
#
_cell.length_a   1.000
_cell.length_b   1.000
_cell.length_c   1.000
_cell.angle_alpha   90.00
_cell.angle_beta   90.00
_cell.angle_gamma   90.00
#
_symmetry.space_group_name_H-M   'P 1'
#
loop_
_entity.id
_entity.type
_entity.pdbx_description
1 polymer ?
#
loop_
_entity_poly.entity_id
_entity_poly.type
_entity_poly.pdbx_seq_one_letter_code
_entity_poly.pdbx_strand_id
1 'polypeptide(L)'
;MEASGDKERFIAICRKLYNDNEKELQNIEDFAQNYSPAEAIKWYTRDTFLYRILNHALRVQSVVLLFQMKFFIQDIHNHLKLLHTYEKKQSSMLLYRGQAMDNNEFNRLQQNIGGFLSINSFLSTSLRRNIALHFALQSSVDRADVTPILFEMKVDTKKSPKPFHNISQYSAFETEQEILFSVGTVFHIESVQKMKDGVWVVKLILDGEEDKELKELTELLRKEIHASNDLFTLGKLTYRMGEYEFSEQLYSSVVENLSENHPDRASALSNLGSLLMRKGSHSEALDCYNKCLKWELAHSPLNFLAHAATYHNIGTAYAHLDDNEKALSYFEKAKKIEEELLPSNTTSIASTYNQMAAVYRDMGDFQNALLYAEKALSIQQTSLPKNHLEKAMSLENLGLIYEKQGDVQKGLEYFLKSLQMETIVLPALHPTLIHSHCNIGQTYLNLGNYPEALKHFKTSYDIASAIDHPLQQPLQTLILLSFTQMAGINIAELLSSAEE
;
A
#
# COMPACT_ATOMS: atom_id res chain seq x y z
N MET A 1 -9.09 -21.41 17.60
CA MET A 1 -10.35 -20.68 17.87
C MET A 1 -10.55 -19.49 16.94
N GLU A 2 -9.50 -18.90 16.34
CA GLU A 2 -9.63 -17.80 15.35
C GLU A 2 -10.25 -18.20 14.00
N ALA A 3 -10.05 -19.44 13.54
CA ALA A 3 -10.47 -19.89 12.19
C ALA A 3 -12.00 -19.88 11.94
N SER A 4 -12.84 -19.94 12.99
CA SER A 4 -14.29 -19.82 12.82
C SER A 4 -14.63 -18.40 12.36
N GLY A 5 -14.20 -17.39 13.12
CA GLY A 5 -14.56 -16.00 12.88
C GLY A 5 -14.11 -15.47 11.52
N ASP A 6 -12.96 -15.92 11.00
CA ASP A 6 -12.49 -15.57 9.65
C ASP A 6 -13.45 -16.09 8.57
N LYS A 7 -13.92 -17.33 8.68
CA LYS A 7 -14.89 -17.94 7.76
C LYS A 7 -16.22 -17.19 7.79
N GLU A 8 -16.77 -16.93 8.98
CA GLU A 8 -18.05 -16.21 9.11
C GLU A 8 -17.96 -14.79 8.52
N ARG A 9 -16.85 -14.08 8.77
CA ARG A 9 -16.60 -12.74 8.21
C ARG A 9 -16.51 -12.77 6.68
N PHE A 10 -15.81 -13.74 6.11
CA PHE A 10 -15.71 -13.91 4.66
C PHE A 10 -17.07 -14.22 4.02
N ILE A 11 -17.87 -15.10 4.63
CA ILE A 11 -19.23 -15.40 4.17
C ILE A 11 -20.11 -14.14 4.15
N ALA A 12 -20.04 -13.31 5.20
CA ALA A 12 -20.81 -12.06 5.24
C ALA A 12 -20.43 -11.10 4.10
N ILE A 13 -19.15 -11.04 3.72
CA ILE A 13 -18.68 -10.25 2.57
C ILE A 13 -19.23 -10.84 1.26
N CYS A 14 -19.14 -12.16 1.10
CA CYS A 14 -19.64 -12.84 -0.11
C CYS A 14 -21.16 -12.64 -0.30
N ARG A 15 -21.95 -12.67 0.78
CA ARG A 15 -23.39 -12.38 0.71
C ARG A 15 -23.70 -10.99 0.20
N LYS A 16 -22.87 -9.99 0.56
CA LYS A 16 -23.01 -8.62 0.05
C LYS A 16 -22.58 -8.52 -1.42
N LEU A 17 -21.50 -9.21 -1.80
CA LEU A 17 -20.96 -9.20 -3.15
C LEU A 17 -21.89 -9.87 -4.18
N TYR A 18 -22.59 -10.93 -3.76
CA TYR A 18 -23.50 -11.73 -4.60
C TYR A 18 -24.97 -11.53 -4.22
N ASN A 19 -25.33 -10.40 -3.63
CA ASN A 19 -26.71 -10.08 -3.23
C ASN A 19 -27.73 -10.27 -4.38
N ASP A 20 -27.31 -10.02 -5.62
CA ASP A 20 -28.16 -10.10 -6.81
C ASP A 20 -28.00 -11.43 -7.59
N ASN A 21 -27.27 -12.42 -7.05
CA ASN A 21 -27.01 -13.72 -7.70
C ASN A 21 -27.50 -14.90 -6.85
N GLU A 22 -28.74 -15.33 -7.08
CA GLU A 22 -29.38 -16.41 -6.32
C GLU A 22 -28.60 -17.73 -6.33
N LYS A 23 -27.96 -18.07 -7.46
CA LYS A 23 -27.17 -19.31 -7.59
C LYS A 23 -25.96 -19.27 -6.66
N GLU A 24 -25.22 -18.16 -6.64
CA GLU A 24 -24.06 -18.03 -5.75
C GLU A 24 -24.48 -17.88 -4.30
N LEU A 25 -25.62 -17.25 -3.99
CA LEU A 25 -26.16 -17.23 -2.62
C LEU A 25 -26.45 -18.64 -2.11
N GLN A 26 -27.03 -19.52 -2.92
CA GLN A 26 -27.22 -20.93 -2.55
C GLN A 26 -25.89 -21.64 -2.29
N ASN A 27 -24.88 -21.42 -3.14
CA ASN A 27 -23.53 -21.97 -2.93
C ASN A 27 -22.89 -21.43 -1.64
N ILE A 28 -23.11 -20.16 -1.31
CA ILE A 28 -22.61 -19.52 -0.09
C ILE A 28 -23.26 -20.14 1.15
N GLU A 29 -24.57 -20.40 1.14
CA GLU A 29 -25.25 -21.06 2.26
C GLU A 29 -24.83 -22.53 2.40
N ASP A 30 -24.66 -23.26 1.29
CA ASP A 30 -24.11 -24.62 1.29
C ASP A 30 -22.69 -24.63 1.91
N PHE A 31 -21.83 -23.69 1.50
CA PHE A 31 -20.50 -23.53 2.08
C PHE A 31 -20.57 -23.18 3.57
N ALA A 32 -21.44 -22.26 3.98
CA ALA A 32 -21.59 -21.84 5.36
C ALA A 32 -21.93 -23.01 6.30
N GLN A 33 -22.79 -23.92 5.85
CA GLN A 33 -23.30 -25.05 6.61
C GLN A 33 -22.39 -26.28 6.54
N ASN A 34 -21.85 -26.59 5.35
CA ASN A 34 -21.23 -27.89 5.08
C ASN A 34 -19.71 -27.84 4.90
N TYR A 35 -19.09 -26.65 4.88
CA TYR A 35 -17.63 -26.56 4.74
C TYR A 35 -16.89 -27.19 5.91
N SER A 36 -15.89 -28.02 5.58
CA SER A 36 -14.88 -28.49 6.52
C SER A 36 -13.47 -28.35 5.92
N PRO A 37 -12.41 -28.15 6.73
CA PRO A 37 -11.04 -28.07 6.24
C PRO A 37 -10.60 -29.29 5.40
N ALA A 38 -11.12 -30.48 5.72
CA ALA A 38 -10.83 -31.71 4.98
C ALA A 38 -11.41 -31.72 3.55
N GLU A 39 -12.45 -30.92 3.28
CA GLU A 39 -13.05 -30.80 1.95
C GLU A 39 -12.56 -29.55 1.19
N ALA A 40 -11.53 -28.84 1.67
CA ALA A 40 -11.09 -27.58 1.07
C ALA A 40 -10.73 -27.68 -0.42
N ILE A 41 -10.03 -28.76 -0.83
CA ILE A 41 -9.69 -29.02 -2.24
C ILE A 41 -10.95 -29.27 -3.09
N LYS A 42 -11.94 -29.97 -2.55
CA LYS A 42 -13.22 -30.22 -3.22
C LYS A 42 -13.97 -28.92 -3.46
N TRP A 43 -13.99 -28.04 -2.46
CA TRP A 43 -14.58 -26.71 -2.59
C TRP A 43 -13.80 -25.81 -3.56
N TYR A 44 -12.48 -25.89 -3.56
CA TYR A 44 -11.63 -25.13 -4.46
C TYR A 44 -11.85 -25.51 -5.93
N THR A 45 -12.06 -26.79 -6.22
CA THR A 45 -12.23 -27.29 -7.59
C THR A 45 -13.65 -27.12 -8.15
N ARG A 46 -14.65 -26.76 -7.33
CA ARG A 46 -16.00 -26.44 -7.82
C ARG A 46 -16.01 -25.07 -8.50
N ASP A 47 -16.73 -24.96 -9.62
CA ASP A 47 -17.03 -23.66 -10.26
C ASP A 47 -18.07 -22.87 -9.44
N THR A 48 -17.59 -22.26 -8.36
CA THR A 48 -18.36 -21.46 -7.39
C THR A 48 -17.64 -20.15 -7.08
N PHE A 49 -18.28 -19.27 -6.32
CA PHE A 49 -17.69 -18.03 -5.81
C PHE A 49 -16.28 -18.20 -5.20
N LEU A 50 -16.00 -19.30 -4.48
CA LEU A 50 -14.70 -19.53 -3.83
C LEU A 50 -13.55 -19.59 -4.83
N TYR A 51 -13.69 -20.41 -5.87
CA TYR A 51 -12.68 -20.56 -6.91
C TYR A 51 -12.45 -19.22 -7.61
N ARG A 52 -13.53 -18.50 -7.94
CA ARG A 52 -13.46 -17.24 -8.69
C ARG A 52 -12.82 -16.12 -7.87
N ILE A 53 -13.25 -15.92 -6.62
CA ILE A 53 -12.68 -14.88 -5.74
C ILE A 53 -11.21 -15.20 -5.47
N LEU A 54 -10.86 -16.44 -5.10
CA LEU A 54 -9.47 -16.78 -4.77
C LEU A 54 -8.54 -16.59 -5.96
N ASN A 55 -8.90 -17.13 -7.13
CA ASN A 55 -8.06 -16.99 -8.33
C ASN A 55 -8.01 -15.55 -8.84
N HIS A 56 -9.08 -14.77 -8.69
CA HIS A 56 -9.03 -13.34 -8.96
C HIS A 56 -8.07 -12.63 -8.00
N ALA A 57 -8.21 -12.86 -6.69
CA ALA A 57 -7.36 -12.25 -5.66
C ALA A 57 -5.87 -12.57 -5.85
N LEU A 58 -5.54 -13.82 -6.20
CA LEU A 58 -4.16 -14.23 -6.52
C LEU A 58 -3.64 -13.56 -7.80
N ARG A 59 -4.49 -13.39 -8.82
CA ARG A 59 -4.12 -12.74 -10.10
C ARG A 59 -3.85 -11.24 -9.93
N VAL A 60 -4.70 -10.54 -9.20
CA VAL A 60 -4.55 -9.09 -8.94
C VAL A 60 -3.71 -8.80 -7.70
N GLN A 61 -3.21 -9.84 -7.01
CA GLN A 61 -2.42 -9.75 -5.78
C GLN A 61 -3.11 -8.90 -4.69
N SER A 62 -4.43 -9.02 -4.56
CA SER A 62 -5.20 -8.28 -3.55
C SER A 62 -4.89 -8.81 -2.16
N VAL A 63 -4.03 -8.11 -1.42
CA VAL A 63 -3.63 -8.51 -0.06
C VAL A 63 -4.83 -8.56 0.89
N VAL A 64 -5.80 -7.65 0.73
CA VAL A 64 -7.04 -7.62 1.52
C VAL A 64 -7.85 -8.91 1.31
N LEU A 65 -8.13 -9.28 0.07
CA LEU A 65 -8.91 -10.49 -0.23
C LEU A 65 -8.14 -11.77 0.17
N LEU A 66 -6.83 -11.82 -0.10
CA LEU A 66 -5.99 -12.95 0.29
C LEU A 66 -5.98 -13.13 1.81
N PHE A 67 -5.95 -12.05 2.58
CA PHE A 67 -6.06 -12.12 4.03
C PHE A 67 -7.45 -12.60 4.49
N GLN A 68 -8.53 -12.14 3.87
CA GLN A 68 -9.88 -12.61 4.17
C GLN A 68 -10.05 -14.11 3.85
N MET A 69 -9.35 -14.60 2.82
CA MET A 69 -9.35 -16.01 2.41
C MET A 69 -8.23 -16.84 3.05
N LYS A 70 -7.47 -16.28 4.01
CA LYS A 70 -6.29 -16.96 4.61
C LYS A 70 -6.64 -18.32 5.20
N PHE A 71 -7.82 -18.47 5.80
CA PHE A 71 -8.29 -19.74 6.36
C PHE A 71 -8.41 -20.81 5.27
N PHE A 72 -9.04 -20.46 4.15
CA PHE A 72 -9.27 -21.38 3.03
C PHE A 72 -7.97 -21.73 2.31
N ILE A 73 -7.09 -20.74 2.09
CA ILE A 73 -5.76 -20.96 1.53
C ILE A 73 -4.95 -21.91 2.42
N GLN A 74 -4.99 -21.69 3.74
CA GLN A 74 -4.31 -22.52 4.73
C GLN A 74 -4.85 -23.95 4.74
N ASP A 75 -6.18 -24.13 4.64
CA ASP A 75 -6.82 -25.44 4.61
C ASP A 75 -6.44 -26.23 3.35
N ILE A 76 -6.46 -25.60 2.16
CA ILE A 76 -5.98 -26.24 0.92
C ILE A 76 -4.50 -26.63 1.05
N HIS A 77 -3.66 -25.72 1.54
CA HIS A 77 -2.23 -25.99 1.74
C HIS A 77 -1.99 -27.15 2.71
N ASN A 78 -2.68 -27.16 3.85
CA ASN A 78 -2.56 -28.20 4.86
C ASN A 78 -3.04 -29.55 4.35
N HIS A 79 -4.14 -29.57 3.60
CA HIS A 79 -4.64 -30.79 2.97
C HIS A 79 -3.61 -31.34 1.97
N LEU A 80 -3.09 -30.50 1.07
CA LEU A 80 -2.01 -30.90 0.14
C LEU A 80 -0.76 -31.40 0.89
N LYS A 81 -0.35 -30.73 1.98
CA LYS A 81 0.80 -31.12 2.80
C LYS A 81 0.62 -32.49 3.43
N LEU A 82 -0.57 -32.76 3.96
CA LEU A 82 -0.92 -34.06 4.53
C LEU A 82 -0.78 -35.15 3.46
N LEU A 83 -1.43 -34.97 2.31
CA LEU A 83 -1.38 -35.92 1.20
C LEU A 83 0.06 -36.13 0.69
N HIS A 84 0.80 -35.04 0.46
CA HIS A 84 2.18 -35.07 -0.04
C HIS A 84 3.14 -35.85 0.87
N THR A 85 2.91 -35.85 2.18
CA THR A 85 3.74 -36.58 3.14
C THR A 85 3.59 -38.10 3.01
N TYR A 86 2.41 -38.59 2.61
CA TYR A 86 2.13 -40.03 2.47
C TYR A 86 2.64 -40.64 1.15
N GLU A 87 2.87 -39.84 0.11
CA GLU A 87 3.21 -40.32 -1.24
C GLU A 87 4.70 -40.29 -1.62
N LYS A 88 5.64 -40.20 -0.66
CA LYS A 88 7.10 -40.23 -0.92
C LYS A 88 7.60 -41.60 -1.43
N LYS A 89 7.16 -42.01 -2.62
CA LYS A 89 7.67 -43.12 -3.42
C LYS A 89 8.46 -42.57 -4.61
N GLN A 90 9.57 -43.22 -4.89
CA GLN A 90 10.60 -42.76 -5.83
C GLN A 90 10.07 -42.74 -7.27
N SER A 91 9.78 -41.55 -7.80
CA SER A 91 9.51 -41.34 -9.23
C SER A 91 9.71 -39.89 -9.65
N SER A 92 10.30 -39.67 -10.83
CA SER A 92 10.17 -38.41 -11.55
C SER A 92 8.92 -38.47 -12.42
N MET A 93 8.22 -37.34 -12.59
CA MET A 93 7.01 -37.26 -13.39
C MET A 93 7.06 -36.06 -14.34
N LEU A 94 6.32 -36.17 -15.43
CA LEU A 94 6.15 -35.11 -16.41
C LEU A 94 4.71 -34.62 -16.36
N LEU A 95 4.55 -33.31 -16.18
CA LEU A 95 3.26 -32.64 -16.03
C LEU A 95 3.07 -31.59 -17.10
N TYR A 96 1.80 -31.33 -17.40
CA TYR A 96 1.41 -30.45 -18.49
C TYR A 96 0.39 -29.43 -18.02
N ARG A 97 0.54 -28.18 -18.48
CA ARG A 97 -0.47 -27.13 -18.32
C ARG A 97 -0.53 -26.30 -19.58
N GLY A 98 -1.73 -26.13 -20.13
CA GLY A 98 -1.94 -25.23 -21.25
C GLY A 98 -2.70 -23.98 -20.83
N GLN A 99 -2.27 -22.84 -21.34
CA GLN A 99 -2.96 -21.57 -21.14
C GLN A 99 -2.62 -20.59 -22.25
N ALA A 100 -3.47 -19.57 -22.41
CA ALA A 100 -3.10 -18.37 -23.15
C ALA A 100 -2.37 -17.39 -22.21
N MET A 101 -1.29 -16.78 -22.67
CA MET A 101 -0.49 -15.81 -21.92
C MET A 101 -0.42 -14.49 -22.68
N ASP A 102 -0.49 -13.37 -21.98
CA ASP A 102 -0.31 -12.04 -22.59
C ASP A 102 1.03 -11.94 -23.34
N ASN A 103 1.03 -11.29 -24.50
CA ASN A 103 2.23 -11.21 -25.34
C ASN A 103 3.41 -10.51 -24.62
N ASN A 104 3.16 -9.54 -23.74
CA ASN A 104 4.24 -8.89 -22.98
C ASN A 104 4.79 -9.81 -21.89
N GLU A 105 3.90 -10.53 -21.19
CA GLU A 105 4.30 -11.53 -20.20
C GLU A 105 5.13 -12.65 -20.85
N PHE A 106 4.70 -13.11 -22.03
CA PHE A 106 5.43 -14.12 -22.81
C PHE A 106 6.81 -13.62 -23.25
N ASN A 107 6.91 -12.39 -23.75
CA ASN A 107 8.20 -11.81 -24.12
C ASN A 107 9.17 -11.73 -22.92
N ARG A 108 8.67 -11.38 -21.73
CA ARG A 108 9.48 -11.40 -20.48
C ARG A 108 9.91 -12.82 -20.13
N LEU A 109 9.03 -13.80 -20.28
CA LEU A 109 9.37 -15.20 -20.06
C LEU A 109 10.49 -15.68 -21.02
N GLN A 110 10.44 -15.28 -22.29
CA GLN A 110 11.48 -15.61 -23.28
C GLN A 110 12.83 -14.96 -22.97
N GLN A 111 12.83 -13.74 -22.42
CA GLN A 111 14.06 -13.06 -22.00
C GLN A 111 14.70 -13.68 -20.76
N ASN A 112 13.92 -14.45 -19.98
CA ASN A 112 14.34 -15.07 -18.73
C ASN A 112 14.58 -16.59 -18.85
N ILE A 113 14.95 -17.09 -20.04
CA ILE A 113 15.40 -18.48 -20.20
C ILE A 113 16.65 -18.72 -19.34
N GLY A 114 16.67 -19.81 -18.59
CA GLY A 114 17.68 -20.08 -17.55
C GLY A 114 17.39 -19.38 -16.22
N GLY A 115 16.33 -18.59 -16.13
CA GLY A 115 15.84 -17.96 -14.90
C GLY A 115 14.70 -18.73 -14.25
N PHE A 116 14.01 -18.07 -13.30
CA PHE A 116 12.97 -18.67 -12.48
C PHE A 116 11.57 -18.16 -12.81
N LEU A 117 10.58 -19.04 -12.70
CA LEU A 117 9.17 -18.75 -12.79
C LEU A 117 8.49 -19.10 -11.46
N SER A 118 8.11 -18.08 -10.68
CA SER A 118 7.29 -18.26 -9.48
C SER A 118 5.81 -18.27 -9.83
N ILE A 119 5.11 -19.33 -9.42
CA ILE A 119 3.66 -19.43 -9.58
C ILE A 119 2.98 -18.94 -8.30
N ASN A 120 2.40 -17.75 -8.39
CA ASN A 120 1.72 -17.07 -7.27
C ASN A 120 0.25 -17.51 -7.13
N SER A 121 -0.10 -18.72 -7.58
CA SER A 121 -1.44 -19.31 -7.46
C SER A 121 -1.36 -20.82 -7.23
N PHE A 122 -2.48 -21.47 -6.89
CA PHE A 122 -2.53 -22.92 -6.86
C PHE A 122 -2.43 -23.46 -8.29
N LEU A 123 -1.33 -24.15 -8.59
CA LEU A 123 -1.03 -24.58 -9.95
C LEU A 123 -1.70 -25.91 -10.24
N SER A 124 -2.79 -25.85 -11.00
CA SER A 124 -3.43 -27.04 -11.59
C SER A 124 -2.65 -27.52 -12.81
N THR A 125 -2.35 -28.81 -12.86
CA THR A 125 -1.62 -29.47 -13.96
C THR A 125 -2.22 -30.84 -14.26
N SER A 126 -1.94 -31.36 -15.46
CA SER A 126 -2.43 -32.66 -15.92
C SER A 126 -1.28 -33.62 -16.24
N LEU A 127 -1.49 -34.90 -16.00
CA LEU A 127 -0.63 -35.98 -16.53
C LEU A 127 -0.81 -36.18 -18.05
N ARG A 128 -1.88 -35.61 -18.64
CA ARG A 128 -2.27 -35.81 -20.03
C ARG A 128 -1.93 -34.58 -20.89
N ARG A 129 -0.89 -34.71 -21.72
CA ARG A 129 -0.42 -33.65 -22.62
C ARG A 129 -1.50 -33.11 -23.55
N ASN A 130 -2.34 -33.99 -24.10
CA ASN A 130 -3.40 -33.62 -25.04
C ASN A 130 -4.49 -32.74 -24.39
N ILE A 131 -4.81 -32.96 -23.12
CA ILE A 131 -5.78 -32.14 -22.38
C ILE A 131 -5.21 -30.74 -22.17
N ALA A 132 -3.96 -30.65 -21.69
CA ALA A 132 -3.30 -29.37 -21.55
C ALA A 132 -3.22 -28.62 -22.88
N LEU A 133 -2.84 -29.30 -23.98
CA LEU A 133 -2.79 -28.70 -25.31
C LEU A 133 -4.15 -28.16 -25.76
N HIS A 134 -5.25 -28.88 -25.48
CA HIS A 134 -6.60 -28.42 -25.77
C HIS A 134 -6.91 -27.09 -25.06
N PHE A 135 -6.59 -26.98 -23.76
CA PHE A 135 -6.77 -25.73 -23.01
C PHE A 135 -5.93 -24.57 -23.54
N ALA A 136 -4.68 -24.83 -23.95
CA ALA A 136 -3.81 -23.79 -24.53
C ALA A 136 -4.43 -23.19 -25.81
N LEU A 137 -4.92 -24.04 -26.70
CA LEU A 137 -5.51 -23.63 -27.97
C LEU A 137 -6.87 -22.97 -27.76
N GLN A 138 -7.76 -23.59 -26.97
CA GLN A 138 -9.11 -23.07 -26.71
C GLN A 138 -9.08 -21.69 -26.06
N SER A 139 -8.14 -21.44 -25.15
CA SER A 139 -8.02 -20.16 -24.44
C SER A 139 -7.45 -19.03 -25.32
N SER A 140 -6.89 -19.37 -26.49
CA SER A 140 -6.29 -18.42 -27.43
C SER A 140 -7.13 -18.14 -28.68
N VAL A 141 -8.28 -18.81 -28.84
CA VAL A 141 -9.13 -18.66 -30.01
C VAL A 141 -9.55 -17.20 -30.15
N ASP A 142 -9.33 -16.64 -31.36
CA ASP A 142 -9.68 -15.27 -31.75
C ASP A 142 -9.06 -14.14 -30.90
N ARG A 143 -7.96 -14.42 -30.17
CA ARG A 143 -7.26 -13.43 -29.36
C ARG A 143 -5.85 -13.16 -29.88
N ALA A 144 -5.64 -12.01 -30.52
CA ALA A 144 -4.34 -11.61 -31.08
C ALA A 144 -3.34 -11.09 -30.01
N ASP A 145 -3.85 -10.68 -28.86
CA ASP A 145 -3.11 -10.13 -27.73
C ASP A 145 -2.39 -11.19 -26.89
N VAL A 146 -2.64 -12.48 -27.16
CA VAL A 146 -2.10 -13.59 -26.37
C VAL A 146 -1.46 -14.68 -27.20
N THR A 147 -0.53 -15.38 -26.56
CA THR A 147 0.21 -16.49 -27.12
C THR A 147 -0.26 -17.81 -26.47
N PRO A 148 -0.61 -18.86 -27.24
CA PRO A 148 -0.90 -20.18 -26.70
C PRO A 148 0.38 -20.85 -26.21
N ILE A 149 0.40 -21.23 -24.94
CA ILE A 149 1.54 -21.85 -24.28
C ILE A 149 1.16 -23.21 -23.72
N LEU A 150 2.02 -24.19 -23.96
CA LEU A 150 2.06 -25.48 -23.28
C LEU A 150 3.28 -25.54 -22.37
N PHE A 151 3.07 -25.54 -21.06
CA PHE A 151 4.11 -25.84 -20.10
C PHE A 151 4.32 -27.35 -20.00
N GLU A 152 5.57 -27.79 -20.15
CA GLU A 152 6.03 -29.16 -19.90
C GLU A 152 6.94 -29.14 -18.67
N MET A 153 6.45 -29.66 -17.55
CA MET A 153 7.08 -29.53 -16.23
C MET A 153 7.66 -30.87 -15.79
N LYS A 154 8.99 -30.96 -15.68
CA LYS A 154 9.69 -32.11 -15.11
C LYS A 154 9.77 -31.94 -13.61
N VAL A 155 9.17 -32.88 -12.87
CA VAL A 155 9.02 -32.81 -11.41
C VAL A 155 9.71 -33.99 -10.75
N ASP A 156 10.67 -33.71 -9.88
CA ASP A 156 11.22 -34.69 -8.95
C ASP A 156 10.40 -34.66 -7.65
N THR A 157 9.64 -35.73 -7.42
CA THR A 157 8.72 -35.84 -6.29
C THR A 157 9.40 -35.84 -4.92
N LYS A 158 10.71 -36.14 -4.85
CA LYS A 158 11.47 -36.11 -3.59
C LYS A 158 11.99 -34.73 -3.23
N LYS A 159 12.19 -33.86 -4.22
CA LYS A 159 12.91 -32.61 -4.08
C LYS A 159 12.00 -31.39 -3.97
N SER A 160 10.70 -31.53 -4.21
CA SER A 160 9.80 -30.38 -4.16
C SER A 160 9.74 -29.77 -2.75
N PRO A 161 10.05 -28.46 -2.60
CA PRO A 161 9.93 -27.77 -1.31
C PRO A 161 8.48 -27.45 -0.95
N LYS A 162 7.57 -27.45 -1.94
CA LYS A 162 6.15 -27.13 -1.76
C LYS A 162 5.27 -28.36 -1.89
N PRO A 163 4.21 -28.49 -1.06
CA PRO A 163 3.26 -29.58 -1.19
C PRO A 163 2.55 -29.59 -2.55
N PHE A 164 2.39 -30.79 -3.10
CA PHE A 164 1.56 -31.06 -4.26
C PHE A 164 1.07 -32.51 -4.21
N HIS A 165 -0.05 -32.80 -4.87
CA HIS A 165 -0.59 -34.15 -4.93
C HIS A 165 -1.54 -34.35 -6.13
N ASN A 166 -1.78 -35.61 -6.50
CA ASN A 166 -2.92 -35.97 -7.33
C ASN A 166 -4.22 -35.80 -6.55
N ILE A 167 -5.05 -34.84 -6.96
CA ILE A 167 -6.26 -34.50 -6.23
C ILE A 167 -7.52 -35.15 -6.79
N SER A 168 -7.42 -36.14 -7.68
CA SER A 168 -8.58 -36.77 -8.31
C SER A 168 -9.63 -37.25 -7.29
N GLN A 169 -9.21 -37.88 -6.20
CA GLN A 169 -10.13 -38.39 -5.16
C GLN A 169 -10.71 -37.29 -4.24
N TYR A 170 -10.20 -36.06 -4.37
CA TYR A 170 -10.55 -34.92 -3.52
C TYR A 170 -11.12 -33.75 -4.31
N SER A 171 -11.10 -33.83 -5.64
CA SER A 171 -11.62 -32.83 -6.56
C SER A 171 -13.12 -33.02 -6.77
N ALA A 172 -13.83 -31.97 -7.14
CA ALA A 172 -15.18 -32.06 -7.66
C ALA A 172 -15.26 -32.85 -9.00
N PHE A 173 -14.11 -33.05 -9.66
CA PHE A 173 -13.99 -33.72 -10.95
C PHE A 173 -13.01 -34.91 -10.88
N GLU A 174 -13.49 -36.08 -10.45
CA GLU A 174 -12.65 -37.26 -10.17
C GLU A 174 -11.89 -37.81 -11.38
N THR A 175 -12.34 -37.51 -12.60
CA THR A 175 -11.79 -38.07 -13.84
C THR A 175 -10.62 -37.26 -14.42
N GLU A 176 -10.27 -36.12 -13.83
CA GLU A 176 -9.33 -35.18 -14.45
C GLU A 176 -7.87 -35.61 -14.33
N GLN A 177 -7.52 -36.46 -13.34
CA GLN A 177 -6.13 -36.80 -13.04
C GLN A 177 -5.27 -35.56 -12.80
N GLU A 178 -5.86 -34.61 -12.07
CA GLU A 178 -5.28 -33.32 -11.77
C GLU A 178 -4.21 -33.44 -10.69
N ILE A 179 -3.03 -32.85 -10.94
CA ILE A 179 -2.01 -32.62 -9.92
C ILE A 179 -2.06 -31.13 -9.55
N LEU A 180 -2.34 -30.85 -8.29
CA LEU A 180 -2.42 -29.49 -7.75
C LEU A 180 -1.20 -29.18 -6.89
N PHE A 181 -0.50 -28.09 -7.21
CA PHE A 181 0.57 -27.55 -6.36
C PHE A 181 0.06 -26.42 -5.47
N SER A 182 0.64 -26.34 -4.28
CA SER A 182 0.47 -25.19 -3.39
C SER A 182 0.98 -23.89 -4.03
N VAL A 183 0.43 -22.75 -3.59
CA VAL A 183 0.92 -21.41 -3.95
C VAL A 183 2.42 -21.25 -3.66
N GLY A 184 3.13 -20.55 -4.54
CA GLY A 184 4.54 -20.21 -4.40
C GLY A 184 5.48 -21.32 -4.84
N THR A 185 5.02 -22.24 -5.70
CA THR A 185 5.91 -23.19 -6.39
C THR A 185 6.72 -22.45 -7.45
N VAL A 186 8.02 -22.69 -7.45
CA VAL A 186 8.97 -22.05 -8.37
C VAL A 186 9.52 -23.11 -9.33
N PHE A 187 9.68 -22.75 -10.59
CA PHE A 187 10.27 -23.61 -11.62
C PHE A 187 11.44 -22.91 -12.31
N HIS A 188 12.45 -23.67 -12.70
CA HIS A 188 13.51 -23.21 -13.60
C HIS A 188 13.05 -23.28 -15.06
N ILE A 189 13.29 -22.23 -15.84
CA ILE A 189 12.92 -22.16 -17.26
C ILE A 189 14.04 -22.77 -18.10
N GLU A 190 13.91 -24.04 -18.47
CA GLU A 190 14.92 -24.77 -19.25
C GLU A 190 14.98 -24.28 -20.69
N SER A 191 13.83 -24.18 -21.36
CA SER A 191 13.77 -23.73 -22.76
C SER A 191 12.39 -23.29 -23.19
N VAL A 192 12.34 -22.48 -24.25
CA VAL A 192 11.10 -22.05 -24.91
C VAL A 192 11.21 -22.35 -26.40
N GLN A 193 10.29 -23.12 -26.94
CA GLN A 193 10.35 -23.63 -28.32
C GLN A 193 8.99 -23.50 -29.01
N LYS A 194 8.98 -23.05 -30.27
CA LYS A 194 7.74 -22.97 -31.06
C LYS A 194 7.47 -24.29 -31.76
N MET A 195 6.28 -24.84 -31.58
CA MET A 195 5.80 -26.02 -32.30
C MET A 195 5.24 -25.64 -33.68
N LYS A 196 5.11 -26.64 -34.55
CA LYS A 196 4.62 -26.48 -35.93
C LYS A 196 3.15 -26.03 -36.01
N ASP A 197 2.36 -26.34 -34.98
CA ASP A 197 0.96 -25.96 -34.81
C ASP A 197 0.77 -24.55 -34.24
N GLY A 198 1.86 -23.78 -34.05
CA GLY A 198 1.83 -22.41 -33.57
C GLY A 198 1.85 -22.27 -32.04
N VAL A 199 1.75 -23.38 -31.30
CA VAL A 199 1.83 -23.40 -29.84
C VAL A 199 3.29 -23.29 -29.38
N TRP A 200 3.54 -22.52 -28.33
CA TRP A 200 4.86 -22.45 -27.71
C TRP A 200 4.96 -23.44 -26.55
N VAL A 201 5.99 -24.27 -26.57
CA VAL A 201 6.32 -25.18 -25.47
C VAL A 201 7.36 -24.54 -24.59
N VAL A 202 7.03 -24.41 -23.30
CA VAL A 202 7.95 -23.93 -22.27
C VAL A 202 8.30 -25.12 -21.39
N LYS A 203 9.56 -25.54 -21.41
CA LYS A 203 10.06 -26.61 -20.55
C LYS A 203 10.50 -26.05 -19.21
N LEU A 204 9.96 -26.63 -18.15
CA LEU A 204 10.15 -26.22 -16.78
C LEU A 204 10.70 -27.38 -15.96
N ILE A 205 11.61 -27.09 -15.03
CA ILE A 205 12.14 -28.07 -14.08
C ILE A 205 11.83 -27.61 -12.66
N LEU A 206 11.27 -28.50 -11.85
CA LEU A 206 11.15 -28.29 -10.41
C LEU A 206 12.39 -28.88 -9.73
N ASP A 207 13.37 -28.05 -9.39
CA ASP A 207 14.53 -28.45 -8.59
C ASP A 207 14.35 -28.07 -7.10
N GLY A 208 14.94 -28.85 -6.21
CA GLY A 208 14.88 -28.66 -4.76
C GLY A 208 16.08 -27.97 -4.13
N GLU A 209 17.21 -27.84 -4.85
CA GLU A 209 18.42 -27.18 -4.33
C GLU A 209 18.28 -25.65 -4.27
N GLU A 210 17.44 -25.09 -5.14
CA GLU A 210 17.28 -23.64 -5.35
C GLU A 210 16.32 -22.98 -4.35
N ASP A 211 15.61 -23.77 -3.55
CA ASP A 211 14.92 -23.26 -2.35
C ASP A 211 15.93 -22.66 -1.36
N LYS A 212 17.23 -23.00 -1.44
CA LYS A 212 18.25 -22.38 -0.60
C LYS A 212 18.47 -20.90 -0.92
N GLU A 213 18.66 -20.53 -2.19
CA GLU A 213 18.83 -19.12 -2.60
C GLU A 213 17.56 -18.32 -2.37
N LEU A 214 16.40 -18.90 -2.70
CA LEU A 214 15.10 -18.28 -2.46
C LEU A 214 14.82 -18.12 -0.95
N LYS A 215 15.23 -19.10 -0.14
CA LYS A 215 15.15 -19.02 1.33
C LYS A 215 16.11 -17.99 1.88
N GLU A 216 17.34 -17.89 1.38
CA GLU A 216 18.29 -16.83 1.77
C GLU A 216 17.73 -15.44 1.43
N LEU A 217 17.18 -15.25 0.23
CA LEU A 217 16.48 -14.03 -0.16
C LEU A 217 15.26 -13.76 0.73
N THR A 218 14.44 -14.77 1.00
CA THR A 218 13.25 -14.64 1.86
C THR A 218 13.65 -14.31 3.30
N GLU A 219 14.72 -14.90 3.82
CA GLU A 219 15.27 -14.61 5.15
C GLU A 219 15.87 -13.21 5.20
N LEU A 220 16.51 -12.75 4.13
CA LEU A 220 17.01 -11.39 3.99
C LEU A 220 15.86 -10.39 3.98
N LEU A 221 14.83 -10.61 3.16
CA LEU A 221 13.62 -9.78 3.13
C LEU A 221 12.90 -9.77 4.49
N ARG A 222 12.81 -10.92 5.18
CA ARG A 222 12.25 -10.97 6.53
C ARG A 222 13.07 -10.16 7.53
N LYS A 223 14.40 -10.22 7.45
CA LYS A 223 15.28 -9.40 8.30
C LYS A 223 15.12 -7.91 8.01
N GLU A 224 15.08 -7.52 6.74
CA GLU A 224 14.90 -6.12 6.33
C GLU A 224 13.55 -5.53 6.77
N ILE A 225 12.49 -6.34 6.72
CA ILE A 225 11.15 -5.90 7.11
C ILE A 225 10.96 -5.99 8.64
N HIS A 226 11.93 -6.58 9.37
CA HIS A 226 11.76 -7.05 10.75
C HIS A 226 10.48 -7.87 10.91
N ALA A 227 10.19 -8.71 9.91
CA ALA A 227 8.92 -9.41 9.80
C ALA A 227 8.83 -10.55 10.82
N SER A 228 8.07 -10.34 11.87
CA SER A 228 7.38 -11.40 12.60
C SER A 228 6.15 -11.82 11.79
N ASN A 229 5.74 -13.10 11.88
CA ASN A 229 4.50 -13.59 11.28
C ASN A 229 3.28 -13.11 12.10
N ASP A 230 3.16 -11.80 12.32
CA ASP A 230 2.10 -11.19 13.12
C ASP A 230 1.30 -10.14 12.34
N LEU A 231 0.12 -9.84 12.88
CA LEU A 231 -0.80 -8.85 12.32
C LEU A 231 -0.18 -7.45 12.31
N PHE A 232 0.76 -7.16 13.23
CA PHE A 232 1.41 -5.85 13.32
C PHE A 232 2.32 -5.59 12.11
N THR A 233 3.15 -6.56 11.74
CA THR A 233 4.00 -6.50 10.54
C THR A 233 3.16 -6.37 9.29
N LEU A 234 2.06 -7.13 9.17
CA LEU A 234 1.15 -7.00 8.05
C LEU A 234 0.49 -5.61 7.99
N GLY A 235 0.15 -5.03 9.15
CA GLY A 235 -0.33 -3.66 9.27
C GLY A 235 0.68 -2.64 8.71
N LYS A 236 1.98 -2.82 9.00
CA LYS A 236 3.05 -1.95 8.47
C LYS A 236 3.20 -2.07 6.95
N LEU A 237 3.13 -3.29 6.42
CA LEU A 237 3.26 -3.53 4.98
C LEU A 237 2.08 -2.95 4.21
N THR A 238 0.86 -3.20 4.69
CA THR A 238 -0.38 -2.68 4.08
C THR A 238 -0.44 -1.16 4.14
N TYR A 239 0.03 -0.54 5.22
CA TYR A 239 0.20 0.91 5.29
C TYR A 239 1.12 1.46 4.19
N ARG A 240 2.27 0.80 3.97
CA ARG A 240 3.24 1.21 2.93
C ARG A 240 2.72 1.01 1.52
N MET A 241 1.82 0.03 1.32
CA MET A 241 1.14 -0.20 0.06
C MET A 241 0.01 0.79 -0.22
N GLY A 242 -0.36 1.63 0.75
CA GLY A 242 -1.49 2.55 0.64
C GLY A 242 -2.85 1.96 1.03
N GLU A 243 -2.88 0.73 1.54
CA GLU A 243 -4.08 0.04 2.02
C GLU A 243 -4.42 0.50 3.45
N TYR A 244 -4.74 1.79 3.61
CA TYR A 244 -4.84 2.45 4.92
C TYR A 244 -5.99 1.92 5.78
N GLU A 245 -7.16 1.68 5.20
CA GLU A 245 -8.33 1.14 5.90
C GLU A 245 -8.07 -0.29 6.37
N PHE A 246 -7.36 -1.08 5.57
CA PHE A 246 -7.01 -2.44 5.96
C PHE A 246 -5.92 -2.45 7.04
N SER A 247 -4.93 -1.58 6.92
CA SER A 247 -3.89 -1.37 7.93
C SER A 247 -4.48 -0.99 9.30
N GLU A 248 -5.46 -0.08 9.31
CA GLU A 248 -6.21 0.31 10.50
C GLU A 248 -6.92 -0.88 11.18
N GLN A 249 -7.58 -1.73 10.40
CA GLN A 249 -8.24 -2.94 10.92
C GLN A 249 -7.23 -3.89 11.56
N LEU A 250 -6.06 -4.05 10.94
CA LEU A 250 -5.00 -4.90 11.47
C LEU A 250 -4.44 -4.34 12.78
N TYR A 251 -4.13 -3.04 12.85
CA TYR A 251 -3.65 -2.43 14.09
C TYR A 251 -4.72 -2.46 15.19
N SER A 252 -5.99 -2.23 14.87
CA SER A 252 -7.09 -2.34 15.85
C SER A 252 -7.16 -3.77 16.41
N SER A 253 -7.08 -4.79 15.56
CA SER A 253 -7.02 -6.19 15.97
C SER A 253 -5.79 -6.48 16.85
N VAL A 254 -4.63 -5.89 16.56
CA VAL A 254 -3.42 -6.04 17.40
C VAL A 254 -3.67 -5.42 18.80
N VAL A 255 -4.28 -4.24 18.86
CA VAL A 255 -4.57 -3.53 20.11
C VAL A 255 -5.59 -4.28 20.98
N GLU A 256 -6.60 -4.90 20.36
CA GLU A 256 -7.65 -5.66 21.05
C GLU A 256 -7.14 -7.00 21.62
N ASN A 257 -6.28 -7.70 20.88
CA ASN A 257 -5.88 -9.07 21.22
C ASN A 257 -4.60 -9.15 22.08
N LEU A 258 -3.76 -8.11 22.08
CA LEU A 258 -2.52 -8.11 22.86
C LEU A 258 -2.70 -7.45 24.24
N SER A 259 -1.95 -7.97 25.22
CA SER A 259 -1.95 -7.43 26.59
C SER A 259 -1.40 -5.99 26.62
N GLU A 260 -1.78 -5.22 27.64
CA GLU A 260 -1.36 -3.81 27.78
C GLU A 260 0.16 -3.64 27.82
N ASN A 261 0.89 -4.66 28.30
CA ASN A 261 2.34 -4.62 28.41
C ASN A 261 3.08 -5.06 27.13
N HIS A 262 2.35 -5.45 26.07
CA HIS A 262 3.00 -5.93 24.84
C HIS A 262 3.57 -4.78 23.99
N PRO A 263 4.85 -4.84 23.55
CA PRO A 263 5.48 -3.78 22.75
C PRO A 263 4.75 -3.52 21.42
N ASP A 264 4.31 -4.57 20.74
CA ASP A 264 3.55 -4.42 19.48
C ASP A 264 2.19 -3.73 19.67
N ARG A 265 1.57 -3.83 20.86
CA ARG A 265 0.35 -3.07 21.16
C ARG A 265 0.64 -1.58 21.22
N ALA A 266 1.72 -1.18 21.89
CA ALA A 266 2.13 0.22 21.95
C ALA A 266 2.51 0.76 20.56
N SER A 267 3.22 -0.04 19.76
CA SER A 267 3.59 0.34 18.41
C SER A 267 2.38 0.41 17.46
N ALA A 268 1.42 -0.51 17.60
CA ALA A 268 0.15 -0.47 16.87
C ALA A 268 -0.70 0.76 17.24
N LEU A 269 -0.73 1.14 18.52
CA LEU A 269 -1.39 2.38 18.95
C LEU A 269 -0.76 3.62 18.29
N SER A 270 0.57 3.69 18.21
CA SER A 270 1.24 4.80 17.52
C SER A 270 0.87 4.86 16.04
N ASN A 271 0.91 3.73 15.34
CA ASN A 271 0.56 3.68 13.91
C ASN A 271 -0.94 3.96 13.66
N LEU A 272 -1.83 3.50 14.55
CA LEU A 272 -3.25 3.82 14.52
C LEU A 272 -3.47 5.32 14.72
N GLY A 273 -2.75 5.94 15.66
CA GLY A 273 -2.76 7.39 15.84
C GLY A 273 -2.39 8.13 14.56
N SER A 274 -1.35 7.67 13.84
CA SER A 274 -0.94 8.29 12.57
C SER A 274 -1.98 8.12 11.46
N LEU A 275 -2.68 6.99 11.41
CA LEU A 275 -3.81 6.80 10.50
C LEU A 275 -4.99 7.73 10.84
N LEU A 276 -5.31 7.87 12.12
CA LEU A 276 -6.36 8.78 12.60
C LEU A 276 -6.02 10.24 12.31
N MET A 277 -4.75 10.63 12.44
CA MET A 277 -4.27 11.97 12.04
C MET A 277 -4.55 12.22 10.55
N ARG A 278 -4.30 11.24 9.67
CA ARG A 278 -4.59 11.37 8.22
C ARG A 278 -6.08 11.50 7.92
N LYS A 279 -6.94 10.91 8.76
CA LYS A 279 -8.41 11.03 8.64
C LYS A 279 -8.98 12.33 9.23
N GLY A 280 -8.16 13.12 9.92
CA GLY A 280 -8.61 14.31 10.66
C GLY A 280 -9.17 14.02 12.06
N SER A 281 -9.13 12.77 12.53
CA SER A 281 -9.59 12.38 13.87
C SER A 281 -8.54 12.67 14.94
N HIS A 282 -8.18 13.94 15.11
CA HIS A 282 -7.04 14.37 15.95
C HIS A 282 -7.19 14.02 17.43
N SER A 283 -8.41 14.08 17.99
CA SER A 283 -8.66 13.70 19.39
C SER A 283 -8.46 12.21 19.63
N GLU A 284 -8.92 11.35 18.71
CA GLU A 284 -8.73 9.90 18.83
C GLU A 284 -7.27 9.52 18.62
N ALA A 285 -6.58 10.20 17.70
CA ALA A 285 -5.15 10.04 17.51
C ALA A 285 -4.37 10.38 18.78
N LEU A 286 -4.74 11.47 19.45
CA LEU A 286 -4.14 11.90 20.72
C LEU A 286 -4.32 10.84 21.82
N ASP A 287 -5.50 10.21 21.92
CA ASP A 287 -5.73 9.10 22.85
C ASP A 287 -4.82 7.91 22.57
N CYS A 288 -4.64 7.54 21.30
CA CYS A 288 -3.74 6.48 20.88
C CYS A 288 -2.29 6.80 21.25
N TYR A 289 -1.81 8.01 20.94
CA TYR A 289 -0.45 8.43 21.26
C TYR A 289 -0.21 8.52 22.76
N ASN A 290 -1.17 9.00 23.55
CA ASN A 290 -1.04 9.03 25.02
C ASN A 290 -0.97 7.63 25.62
N LYS A 291 -1.76 6.66 25.11
CA LYS A 291 -1.67 5.26 25.54
C LYS A 291 -0.32 4.64 25.16
N CYS A 292 0.19 4.93 23.96
CA CYS A 292 1.53 4.53 23.53
C CYS A 292 2.60 5.12 24.46
N LEU A 293 2.59 6.43 24.69
CA LEU A 293 3.54 7.13 25.57
C LEU A 293 3.53 6.57 26.99
N LYS A 294 2.35 6.30 27.56
CA LYS A 294 2.22 5.68 28.88
C LYS A 294 2.94 4.34 28.96
N TRP A 295 2.83 3.52 27.91
CA TRP A 295 3.56 2.25 27.82
C TRP A 295 5.06 2.48 27.72
N GLU A 296 5.50 3.38 26.84
CA GLU A 296 6.93 3.66 26.63
C GLU A 296 7.62 4.18 27.88
N LEU A 297 6.95 5.05 28.65
CA LEU A 297 7.47 5.59 29.92
C LEU A 297 7.58 4.52 31.02
N ALA A 298 6.75 3.47 30.95
CA ALA A 298 6.79 2.37 31.91
C ALA A 298 7.85 1.30 31.58
N HIS A 299 8.26 1.18 30.31
CA HIS A 299 9.09 0.06 29.82
C HIS A 299 10.43 0.49 29.20
N SER A 300 10.69 1.79 29.04
CA SER A 300 11.96 2.32 28.53
C SER A 300 12.57 3.34 29.51
N PRO A 301 13.91 3.50 29.54
CA PRO A 301 14.54 4.55 30.33
C PRO A 301 13.97 5.94 30.01
N LEU A 302 14.04 6.84 30.99
CA LEU A 302 13.78 8.27 30.77
C LEU A 302 14.67 8.77 29.62
N ASN A 303 14.09 9.54 28.69
CA ASN A 303 14.74 10.04 27.47
C ASN A 303 15.18 8.90 26.54
N PHE A 304 14.25 8.02 26.15
CA PHE A 304 14.47 7.09 25.04
C PHE A 304 14.06 7.75 23.72
N LEU A 305 14.77 7.49 22.62
CA LEU A 305 14.50 8.14 21.33
C LEU A 305 13.05 7.95 20.85
N ALA A 306 12.41 6.82 21.19
CA ALA A 306 10.99 6.61 20.85
C ALA A 306 10.06 7.64 21.52
N HIS A 307 10.39 8.11 22.74
CA HIS A 307 9.62 9.16 23.42
C HIS A 307 9.59 10.45 22.61
N ALA A 308 10.69 10.79 21.92
CA ALA A 308 10.74 11.99 21.09
C ALA A 308 9.75 11.91 19.93
N ALA A 309 9.69 10.76 19.23
CA ALA A 309 8.73 10.53 18.15
C ALA A 309 7.29 10.60 18.65
N THR A 310 6.99 9.99 19.80
CA THR A 310 5.64 10.03 20.39
C THR A 310 5.27 11.44 20.85
N TYR A 311 6.20 12.20 21.46
CA TYR A 311 5.98 13.60 21.81
C TYR A 311 5.77 14.49 20.58
N HIS A 312 6.53 14.29 19.51
CA HIS A 312 6.35 14.98 18.24
C HIS A 312 4.94 14.74 17.66
N ASN A 313 4.47 13.49 17.68
CA ASN A 313 3.14 13.13 17.20
C ASN A 313 2.03 13.76 18.07
N ILE A 314 2.18 13.75 19.39
CA ILE A 314 1.25 14.42 20.32
C ILE A 314 1.24 15.94 20.08
N GLY A 315 2.41 16.56 19.93
CA GLY A 315 2.52 17.99 19.62
C GLY A 315 1.82 18.35 18.32
N THR A 316 1.98 17.51 17.29
CA THR A 316 1.30 17.68 16.00
C THR A 316 -0.21 17.53 16.15
N ALA A 317 -0.70 16.56 16.94
CA ALA A 317 -2.13 16.42 17.22
C ALA A 317 -2.71 17.65 17.92
N TYR A 318 -2.00 18.22 18.90
CA TYR A 318 -2.44 19.48 19.55
C TYR A 318 -2.41 20.68 18.62
N ALA A 319 -1.42 20.77 17.72
CA ALA A 319 -1.36 21.85 16.73
C ALA A 319 -2.58 21.82 15.80
N HIS A 320 -3.02 20.62 15.37
CA HIS A 320 -4.24 20.46 14.58
C HIS A 320 -5.54 20.68 15.38
N LEU A 321 -5.48 20.67 16.71
CA LEU A 321 -6.58 21.02 17.61
C LEU A 321 -6.54 22.50 18.04
N ASP A 322 -5.68 23.31 17.41
CA ASP A 322 -5.43 24.72 17.73
C ASP A 322 -4.97 24.99 19.18
N ASP A 323 -4.51 23.97 19.90
CA ASP A 323 -3.92 24.10 21.25
C ASP A 323 -2.41 24.33 21.13
N ASN A 324 -2.06 25.55 20.70
CA ASN A 324 -0.68 25.95 20.42
C ASN A 324 0.25 25.83 21.63
N GLU A 325 -0.25 26.12 22.84
CA GLU A 325 0.54 26.02 24.07
C GLU A 325 0.96 24.58 24.36
N LYS A 326 0.02 23.62 24.28
CA LYS A 326 0.36 22.20 24.45
C LYS A 326 1.21 21.69 23.30
N ALA A 327 0.92 22.09 22.06
CA ALA A 327 1.73 21.71 20.91
C ALA A 327 3.20 22.06 21.14
N LEU A 328 3.50 23.32 21.48
CA LEU A 328 4.86 23.77 21.80
C LEU A 328 5.45 23.03 23.00
N SER A 329 4.68 22.80 24.07
CA SER A 329 5.16 22.04 25.24
C SER A 329 5.64 20.63 24.88
N TYR A 330 4.92 19.94 23.99
CA TYR A 330 5.28 18.61 23.53
C TYR A 330 6.43 18.62 22.51
N PHE A 331 6.46 19.59 21.60
CA PHE A 331 7.61 19.75 20.70
C PHE A 331 8.91 20.11 21.45
N GLU A 332 8.83 20.90 22.51
CA GLU A 332 9.97 21.19 23.39
C GLU A 332 10.50 19.93 24.08
N LYS A 333 9.62 19.02 24.51
CA LYS A 333 10.03 17.72 25.06
C LYS A 333 10.69 16.84 24.00
N ALA A 334 10.13 16.79 22.79
CA ALA A 334 10.72 16.04 21.67
C ALA A 334 12.10 16.60 21.33
N LYS A 335 12.19 17.91 21.05
CA LYS A 335 13.42 18.65 20.75
C LYS A 335 14.51 18.36 21.77
N LYS A 336 14.20 18.45 23.07
CA LYS A 336 15.19 18.22 24.13
C LYS A 336 15.81 16.82 24.02
N ILE A 337 15.00 15.79 23.84
CA ILE A 337 15.48 14.41 23.71
C ILE A 337 16.30 14.24 22.41
N GLU A 338 15.82 14.80 21.31
CA GLU A 338 16.51 14.72 20.01
C GLU A 338 17.88 15.43 20.06
N GLU A 339 17.96 16.64 20.61
CA GLU A 339 19.20 17.40 20.76
C GLU A 339 20.19 16.72 21.74
N GLU A 340 19.69 16.02 22.76
CA GLU A 340 20.54 15.28 23.71
C GLU A 340 21.12 13.98 23.12
N LEU A 341 20.37 13.28 22.26
CA LEU A 341 20.70 11.91 21.83
C LEU A 341 21.14 11.77 20.38
N LEU A 342 20.77 12.72 19.52
CA LEU A 342 21.03 12.64 18.08
C LEU A 342 22.13 13.63 17.67
N PRO A 343 22.89 13.32 16.61
CA PRO A 343 23.72 14.31 15.95
C PRO A 343 22.89 15.53 15.53
N SER A 344 23.46 16.73 15.66
CA SER A 344 22.77 18.00 15.39
C SER A 344 22.26 18.16 13.95
N ASN A 345 22.75 17.34 13.02
CA ASN A 345 22.34 17.31 11.63
C ASN A 345 21.26 16.25 11.33
N THR A 346 20.56 15.73 12.33
CA THR A 346 19.53 14.70 12.13
C THR A 346 18.22 15.30 11.63
N THR A 347 17.59 14.68 10.62
CA THR A 347 16.38 15.20 9.96
C THR A 347 15.15 15.23 10.88
N SER A 348 15.09 14.37 11.91
CA SER A 348 13.99 14.40 12.88
C SER A 348 13.96 15.70 13.69
N ILE A 349 15.14 16.23 14.08
CA ILE A 349 15.28 17.55 14.72
C ILE A 349 14.71 18.64 13.81
N ALA A 350 15.03 18.60 12.51
CA ALA A 350 14.51 19.56 11.54
C ALA A 350 12.98 19.46 11.41
N SER A 351 12.41 18.26 11.45
CA SER A 351 10.96 18.07 11.47
C SER A 351 10.31 18.75 12.69
N THR A 352 10.85 18.51 13.88
CA THR A 352 10.37 19.14 15.12
C THR A 352 10.46 20.68 15.05
N TYR A 353 11.58 21.22 14.56
CA TYR A 353 11.73 22.67 14.35
C TYR A 353 10.71 23.25 13.36
N ASN A 354 10.44 22.57 12.25
CA ASN A 354 9.43 23.02 11.29
C ASN A 354 8.03 23.07 11.91
N GLN A 355 7.67 22.06 12.71
CA GLN A 355 6.38 22.05 13.39
C GLN A 355 6.28 23.18 14.43
N MET A 356 7.34 23.42 15.19
CA MET A 356 7.41 24.58 16.09
C MET A 356 7.27 25.90 15.33
N ALA A 357 7.94 26.04 14.19
CA ALA A 357 7.85 27.24 13.35
C ALA A 357 6.42 27.49 12.85
N ALA A 358 5.71 26.43 12.43
CA ALA A 358 4.32 26.51 12.04
C ALA A 358 3.42 26.97 13.21
N VAL A 359 3.61 26.41 14.41
CA VAL A 359 2.83 26.83 15.59
C VAL A 359 3.11 28.30 15.96
N TYR A 360 4.38 28.72 16.00
CA TYR A 360 4.72 30.13 16.25
C TYR A 360 4.15 31.08 15.19
N ARG A 361 4.17 30.67 13.92
CA ARG A 361 3.54 31.41 12.82
C ARG A 361 2.05 31.61 13.08
N ASP A 362 1.36 30.57 13.52
CA ASP A 362 -0.09 30.61 13.74
C ASP A 362 -0.46 31.41 15.01
N MET A 363 0.46 31.53 15.96
CA MET A 363 0.38 32.48 17.08
C MET A 363 0.74 33.93 16.71
N GLY A 364 1.28 34.18 15.51
CA GLY A 364 1.77 35.50 15.09
C GLY A 364 3.15 35.88 15.64
N ASP A 365 3.86 34.95 16.28
CA ASP A 365 5.24 35.15 16.72
C ASP A 365 6.21 34.84 15.57
N PHE A 366 6.28 35.77 14.62
CA PHE A 366 7.08 35.60 13.41
C PHE A 366 8.59 35.52 13.70
N GLN A 367 9.06 36.09 14.82
CA GLN A 367 10.47 36.03 15.19
C GLN A 367 10.89 34.59 15.52
N ASN A 368 10.13 33.92 16.38
CA ASN A 368 10.40 32.51 16.69
C ASN A 368 10.08 31.60 15.50
N ALA A 369 9.04 31.91 14.73
CA ALA A 369 8.72 31.15 13.52
C ALA A 369 9.89 31.12 12.52
N LEU A 370 10.46 32.29 12.18
CA LEU A 370 11.62 32.38 11.30
C LEU A 370 12.84 31.66 11.88
N LEU A 371 13.13 31.87 13.17
CA LEU A 371 14.27 31.23 13.84
C LEU A 371 14.24 29.70 13.69
N TYR A 372 13.10 29.07 13.97
CA TYR A 372 12.98 27.61 13.91
C TYR A 372 12.91 27.11 12.46
N ALA A 373 12.24 27.81 11.55
CA ALA A 373 12.20 27.44 10.13
C ALA A 373 13.60 27.51 9.49
N GLU A 374 14.41 28.53 9.81
CA GLU A 374 15.79 28.66 9.32
C GLU A 374 16.70 27.57 9.88
N LYS A 375 16.57 27.22 11.17
CA LYS A 375 17.29 26.08 11.76
C LYS A 375 16.94 24.76 11.08
N ALA A 376 15.66 24.50 10.83
CA ALA A 376 15.21 23.30 10.13
C ALA A 376 15.82 23.22 8.73
N LEU A 377 15.72 24.32 7.97
CA LEU A 377 16.28 24.39 6.61
C LEU A 377 17.80 24.21 6.60
N SER A 378 18.52 24.78 7.58
CA SER A 378 19.98 24.63 7.70
C SER A 378 20.39 23.17 7.90
N ILE A 379 19.73 22.45 8.81
CA ILE A 379 19.96 21.01 9.02
C ILE A 379 19.73 20.25 7.71
N GLN A 380 18.56 20.46 7.10
CA GLN A 380 18.20 19.76 5.86
C GLN A 380 19.16 20.06 4.72
N GLN A 381 19.65 21.30 4.58
CA GLN A 381 20.65 21.68 3.58
C GLN A 381 21.92 20.84 3.68
N THR A 382 22.37 20.55 4.90
CA THR A 382 23.58 19.75 5.14
C THR A 382 23.34 18.23 5.05
N SER A 383 22.13 17.76 5.35
CA SER A 383 21.86 16.32 5.55
C SER A 383 21.13 15.63 4.40
N LEU A 384 20.43 16.39 3.56
CA LEU A 384 19.59 15.85 2.49
C LEU A 384 20.12 16.21 1.10
N PRO A 385 19.80 15.41 0.06
CA PRO A 385 20.09 15.75 -1.34
C PRO A 385 19.58 17.13 -1.74
N LYS A 386 20.15 17.71 -2.80
CA LYS A 386 19.79 19.06 -3.27
C LYS A 386 18.29 19.24 -3.46
N ASN A 387 17.66 18.29 -4.16
CA ASN A 387 16.22 18.29 -4.46
C ASN A 387 15.54 17.24 -3.57
N HIS A 388 15.13 17.64 -2.36
CA HIS A 388 14.44 16.76 -1.40
C HIS A 388 13.14 17.41 -0.93
N LEU A 389 12.06 16.64 -0.81
CA LEU A 389 10.72 17.15 -0.48
C LEU A 389 10.67 17.82 0.90
N GLU A 390 11.40 17.30 1.89
CA GLU A 390 11.47 17.95 3.22
C GLU A 390 12.05 19.37 3.18
N LYS A 391 12.97 19.67 2.26
CA LYS A 391 13.47 21.03 2.05
C LYS A 391 12.40 21.92 1.42
N ALA A 392 11.64 21.38 0.47
CA ALA A 392 10.54 22.08 -0.18
C ALA A 392 9.50 22.50 0.87
N MET A 393 9.09 21.58 1.75
CA MET A 393 8.17 21.89 2.86
C MET A 393 8.69 23.01 3.79
N SER A 394 9.98 23.00 4.13
CA SER A 394 10.58 24.09 4.94
C SER A 394 10.57 25.43 4.22
N LEU A 395 10.84 25.44 2.90
CA LEU A 395 10.76 26.65 2.08
C LEU A 395 9.31 27.16 2.01
N GLU A 396 8.34 26.27 1.83
CA GLU A 396 6.92 26.64 1.86
C GLU A 396 6.52 27.26 3.21
N ASN A 397 6.95 26.67 4.33
CA ASN A 397 6.73 27.24 5.65
C ASN A 397 7.35 28.63 5.80
N LEU A 398 8.58 28.85 5.32
CA LEU A 398 9.19 30.19 5.27
C LEU A 398 8.36 31.14 4.41
N GLY A 399 7.85 30.68 3.27
CA GLY A 399 6.97 31.46 2.39
C GLY A 399 5.74 31.96 3.14
N LEU A 400 5.04 31.06 3.84
CA LEU A 400 3.87 31.37 4.66
C LEU A 400 4.19 32.34 5.81
N ILE A 401 5.35 32.18 6.45
CA ILE A 401 5.78 33.07 7.53
C ILE A 401 5.99 34.49 7.01
N TYR A 402 6.74 34.67 5.91
CA TYR A 402 6.98 35.99 5.32
C TYR A 402 5.69 36.63 4.80
N GLU A 403 4.81 35.87 4.16
CA GLU A 403 3.52 36.39 3.69
C GLU A 403 2.65 36.87 4.86
N LYS A 404 2.51 36.08 5.94
CA LYS A 404 1.77 36.51 7.14
C LYS A 404 2.41 37.69 7.86
N GLN A 405 3.73 37.86 7.78
CA GLN A 405 4.45 39.02 8.30
C GLN A 405 4.27 40.28 7.41
N GLY A 406 3.74 40.13 6.20
CA GLY A 406 3.50 41.20 5.24
C GLY A 406 4.57 41.37 4.16
N ASP A 407 5.63 40.56 4.17
CA ASP A 407 6.64 40.52 3.10
C ASP A 407 6.22 39.52 2.01
N VAL A 408 5.17 39.91 1.28
CA VAL A 408 4.52 39.07 0.25
C VAL A 408 5.50 38.68 -0.86
N GLN A 409 6.43 39.58 -1.22
CA GLN A 409 7.40 39.33 -2.28
C GLN A 409 8.42 38.26 -1.88
N LYS A 410 8.94 38.33 -0.65
CA LYS A 410 9.83 37.30 -0.12
C LYS A 410 9.11 35.98 0.07
N GLY A 411 7.84 36.01 0.49
CA GLY A 411 6.96 34.83 0.53
C GLY A 411 6.89 34.11 -0.82
N LEU A 412 6.61 34.87 -1.88
CA LEU A 412 6.57 34.37 -3.26
C LEU A 412 7.88 33.71 -3.70
N GLU A 413 9.03 34.32 -3.38
CA GLU A 413 10.34 33.74 -3.73
C GLU A 413 10.53 32.34 -3.12
N TYR A 414 10.12 32.15 -1.87
CA TYR A 414 10.22 30.87 -1.19
C TYR A 414 9.25 29.83 -1.77
N PHE A 415 8.01 30.22 -2.07
CA PHE A 415 7.06 29.31 -2.72
C PHE A 415 7.54 28.85 -4.10
N LEU A 416 8.10 29.76 -4.91
CA LEU A 416 8.66 29.41 -6.23
C LEU A 416 9.85 28.45 -6.11
N LYS A 417 10.72 28.63 -5.11
CA LYS A 417 11.82 27.70 -4.82
C LYS A 417 11.30 26.32 -4.40
N SER A 418 10.27 26.27 -3.55
CA SER A 418 9.62 25.02 -3.15
C SER A 418 9.05 24.27 -4.36
N LEU A 419 8.22 24.94 -5.16
CA LEU A 419 7.59 24.37 -6.35
C LEU A 419 8.62 23.85 -7.36
N GLN A 420 9.73 24.58 -7.54
CA GLN A 420 10.82 24.13 -8.43
C GLN A 420 11.39 22.78 -7.97
N MET A 421 11.59 22.59 -6.67
CA MET A 421 12.11 21.34 -6.12
C MET A 421 11.09 20.21 -6.25
N GLU A 422 9.83 20.48 -5.95
CA GLU A 422 8.73 19.52 -6.06
C GLU A 422 8.54 19.04 -7.50
N THR A 423 8.57 19.95 -8.48
CA THR A 423 8.39 19.63 -9.90
C THR A 423 9.51 18.73 -10.44
N ILE A 424 10.71 18.76 -9.84
CA ILE A 424 11.81 17.86 -10.21
C ILE A 424 11.60 16.44 -9.66
N VAL A 425 10.98 16.31 -8.48
CA VAL A 425 10.91 15.05 -7.73
C VAL A 425 9.58 14.34 -7.93
N LEU A 426 8.49 15.08 -8.04
CA LEU A 426 7.13 14.55 -8.06
C LEU A 426 6.62 14.33 -9.49
N PRO A 427 5.76 13.30 -9.69
CA PRO A 427 4.98 13.18 -10.92
C PRO A 427 4.11 14.42 -11.16
N ALA A 428 3.83 14.73 -12.43
CA ALA A 428 3.09 15.94 -12.82
C ALA A 428 1.67 16.05 -12.21
N LEU A 429 1.05 14.93 -11.84
CA LEU A 429 -0.29 14.88 -11.22
C LEU A 429 -0.25 14.67 -9.71
N HIS A 430 0.89 14.86 -9.06
CA HIS A 430 1.00 14.63 -7.62
C HIS A 430 0.17 15.66 -6.82
N PRO A 431 -0.66 15.23 -5.84
CA PRO A 431 -1.56 16.13 -5.11
C PRO A 431 -0.87 17.31 -4.41
N THR A 432 0.38 17.15 -3.94
CA THR A 432 1.16 18.25 -3.34
C THR A 432 1.26 19.47 -4.25
N LEU A 433 1.37 19.27 -5.57
CA LEU A 433 1.49 20.38 -6.53
C LEU A 433 0.23 21.25 -6.57
N ILE A 434 -0.94 20.72 -6.18
CA ILE A 434 -2.20 21.48 -6.06
C ILE A 434 -2.00 22.60 -5.04
N HIS A 435 -1.53 22.27 -3.84
CA HIS A 435 -1.34 23.22 -2.75
C HIS A 435 -0.26 24.26 -3.06
N SER A 436 0.88 23.82 -3.61
CA SER A 436 1.98 24.72 -3.99
C SER A 436 1.54 25.75 -5.03
N HIS A 437 0.79 25.32 -6.05
CA HIS A 437 0.22 26.24 -7.03
C HIS A 437 -0.87 27.14 -6.44
N CYS A 438 -1.70 26.66 -5.50
CA CYS A 438 -2.67 27.50 -4.80
C CYS A 438 -1.99 28.62 -4.03
N ASN A 439 -0.94 28.31 -3.25
CA ASN A 439 -0.21 29.29 -2.45
C ASN A 439 0.38 30.38 -3.35
N ILE A 440 1.08 29.99 -4.42
CA ILE A 440 1.64 30.94 -5.39
C ILE A 440 0.55 31.77 -6.08
N GLY A 441 -0.55 31.14 -6.48
CA GLY A 441 -1.68 31.83 -7.11
C GLY A 441 -2.29 32.88 -6.20
N GLN A 442 -2.49 32.53 -4.92
CA GLN A 442 -2.99 33.46 -3.90
C GLN A 442 -1.99 34.60 -3.64
N THR A 443 -0.69 34.32 -3.58
CA THR A 443 0.32 35.35 -3.42
C THR A 443 0.33 36.33 -4.60
N TYR A 444 0.20 35.85 -5.85
CA TYR A 444 0.07 36.73 -7.01
C TYR A 444 -1.23 37.53 -7.00
N LEU A 445 -2.34 36.95 -6.52
CA LEU A 445 -3.60 37.66 -6.32
C LEU A 445 -3.43 38.82 -5.33
N ASN A 446 -2.73 38.57 -4.21
CA ASN A 446 -2.41 39.57 -3.18
C ASN A 446 -1.51 40.70 -3.73
N LEU A 447 -0.62 40.38 -4.68
CA LEU A 447 0.23 41.35 -5.39
C LEU A 447 -0.49 42.10 -6.52
N GLY A 448 -1.76 41.77 -6.83
CA GLY A 448 -2.50 42.33 -7.95
C GLY A 448 -2.05 41.82 -9.33
N ASN A 449 -1.21 40.78 -9.38
CA ASN A 449 -0.78 40.14 -10.64
C ASN A 449 -1.75 39.01 -11.01
N TYR A 450 -2.94 39.41 -11.43
CA TYR A 450 -4.02 38.48 -11.77
C TYR A 450 -3.70 37.49 -12.91
N PRO A 451 -2.92 37.85 -13.96
CA PRO A 451 -2.54 36.89 -15.01
C PRO A 451 -1.74 35.69 -14.48
N GLU A 452 -0.75 35.91 -13.62
CA GLU A 452 0.01 34.80 -13.02
C GLU A 452 -0.81 34.06 -11.96
N ALA A 453 -1.65 34.75 -11.19
CA ALA A 453 -2.58 34.12 -10.26
C ALA A 453 -3.49 33.11 -10.98
N LEU A 454 -4.13 33.54 -12.07
CA LEU A 454 -5.00 32.72 -12.89
C LEU A 454 -4.29 31.48 -13.45
N LYS A 455 -3.07 31.66 -13.97
CA LYS A 455 -2.25 30.56 -14.51
C LYS A 455 -1.99 29.49 -13.45
N HIS A 456 -1.62 29.90 -12.23
CA HIS A 456 -1.36 28.97 -11.13
C HIS A 456 -2.62 28.27 -10.62
N PHE A 457 -3.73 29.00 -10.44
CA PHE A 457 -5.01 28.38 -10.07
C PHE A 457 -5.50 27.40 -11.13
N LYS A 458 -5.31 27.70 -12.42
CA LYS A 458 -5.66 26.79 -13.51
C LYS A 458 -4.83 25.50 -13.47
N THR A 459 -3.52 25.58 -13.30
CA THR A 459 -2.68 24.38 -13.16
C THR A 459 -3.13 23.53 -11.96
N SER A 460 -3.40 24.17 -10.82
CA SER A 460 -3.92 23.48 -9.63
C SER A 460 -5.27 22.80 -9.90
N TYR A 461 -6.17 23.47 -10.62
CA TYR A 461 -7.48 22.93 -11.03
C TYR A 461 -7.33 21.73 -11.96
N ASP A 462 -6.46 21.81 -12.97
CA ASP A 462 -6.25 20.75 -13.94
C ASP A 462 -5.73 19.46 -13.25
N ILE A 463 -4.81 19.62 -12.29
CA ILE A 463 -4.33 18.49 -11.47
C ILE A 463 -5.47 17.95 -10.59
N ALA A 464 -6.18 18.82 -9.85
CA ALA A 464 -7.29 18.44 -8.99
C ALA A 464 -8.42 17.72 -9.75
N SER A 465 -8.69 18.14 -10.99
CA SER A 465 -9.68 17.51 -11.88
C SER A 465 -9.23 16.13 -12.35
N ALA A 466 -7.94 15.94 -12.61
CA ALA A 466 -7.40 14.67 -13.09
C ALA A 466 -7.44 13.56 -12.03
N ILE A 467 -7.40 13.92 -10.74
CA ILE A 467 -7.35 12.96 -9.62
C ILE A 467 -8.62 12.94 -8.75
N ASP A 468 -9.70 13.58 -9.22
CA ASP A 468 -10.96 13.74 -8.48
C ASP A 468 -10.81 14.34 -7.06
N HIS A 469 -9.99 15.38 -6.93
CA HIS A 469 -9.69 16.02 -5.65
C HIS A 469 -10.82 16.96 -5.19
N PRO A 470 -11.16 17.02 -3.88
CA PRO A 470 -12.22 17.90 -3.35
C PRO A 470 -11.99 19.40 -3.55
N LEU A 471 -10.78 19.83 -3.89
CA LEU A 471 -10.45 21.24 -4.12
C LEU A 471 -10.91 21.78 -5.49
N GLN A 472 -11.51 20.96 -6.37
CA GLN A 472 -11.99 21.40 -7.67
C GLN A 472 -12.93 22.63 -7.59
N GLN A 473 -13.95 22.58 -6.73
CA GLN A 473 -14.92 23.67 -6.59
C GLN A 473 -14.29 24.96 -6.02
N PRO A 474 -13.53 24.92 -4.90
CA PRO A 474 -12.79 26.09 -4.42
C PRO A 474 -11.90 26.72 -5.50
N LEU A 475 -11.23 25.90 -6.30
CA LEU A 475 -10.35 26.36 -7.37
C LEU A 475 -11.10 27.05 -8.50
N GLN A 476 -12.29 26.57 -8.88
CA GLN A 476 -13.15 27.27 -9.85
C GLN A 476 -13.51 28.67 -9.37
N THR A 477 -13.84 28.83 -8.08
CA THR A 477 -14.14 30.12 -7.48
C THR A 477 -12.94 31.07 -7.53
N LEU A 478 -11.73 30.59 -7.22
CA LEU A 478 -10.51 31.39 -7.27
C LEU A 478 -10.13 31.80 -8.70
N ILE A 479 -10.37 30.94 -9.68
CA ILE A 479 -10.23 31.23 -11.11
C ILE A 479 -11.19 32.34 -11.51
N LEU A 480 -12.48 32.21 -11.18
CA LEU A 480 -13.50 33.22 -11.48
C LEU A 480 -13.16 34.57 -10.83
N LEU A 481 -12.76 34.55 -9.56
CA LEU A 481 -12.33 35.74 -8.83
C LEU A 481 -11.20 36.46 -9.57
N SER A 482 -10.16 35.72 -9.98
CA SER A 482 -9.03 36.27 -10.73
C SER A 482 -9.47 36.89 -12.06
N PHE A 483 -10.38 36.25 -12.79
CA PHE A 483 -10.97 36.79 -14.02
C PHE A 483 -11.77 38.08 -13.80
N THR A 484 -12.63 38.12 -12.78
CA THR A 484 -13.45 39.31 -12.48
C THR A 484 -12.59 40.51 -12.11
N GLN A 485 -11.52 40.29 -11.33
CA GLN A 485 -10.55 41.33 -10.98
C GLN A 485 -9.72 41.78 -12.20
N MET A 486 -9.31 40.87 -13.09
CA MET A 486 -8.69 41.23 -14.38
C MET A 486 -9.59 42.12 -15.25
N ALA A 487 -10.89 41.84 -15.26
CA ALA A 487 -11.88 42.58 -16.03
C ALA A 487 -12.27 43.93 -15.39
N GLY A 488 -11.75 44.25 -14.19
CA GLY A 488 -12.11 45.46 -13.45
C GLY A 488 -13.54 45.48 -12.94
N ILE A 489 -14.18 44.30 -12.81
CA ILE A 489 -15.57 44.17 -12.38
C ILE A 489 -15.61 44.11 -10.85
N ASN A 490 -16.42 44.97 -10.23
CA ASN A 490 -16.60 44.96 -8.78
C ASN A 490 -17.48 43.77 -8.37
N ILE A 491 -16.93 42.87 -7.55
CA ILE A 491 -17.59 41.63 -7.10
C ILE A 491 -18.89 41.93 -6.31
N ALA A 492 -19.00 43.10 -5.67
CA ALA A 492 -20.21 43.54 -4.99
C ALA A 492 -21.42 43.73 -5.93
N GLU A 493 -21.19 44.08 -7.20
CA GLU A 493 -22.26 44.21 -8.22
C GLU A 493 -22.70 42.86 -8.78
N LEU A 494 -21.81 41.87 -8.85
CA LEU A 494 -22.13 40.52 -9.32
C LEU A 494 -22.92 39.72 -8.28
N LEU A 495 -22.53 39.80 -7.00
CA LEU A 495 -23.21 39.06 -5.92
C LEU A 495 -24.59 39.65 -5.58
N SER A 496 -24.78 40.97 -5.72
CA SER A 496 -26.11 41.58 -5.55
C SER A 496 -27.09 41.21 -6.67
N SER A 497 -26.60 40.88 -7.87
CA SER A 497 -27.43 40.41 -8.99
C SER A 497 -27.77 38.92 -8.97
N ALA A 498 -27.21 38.15 -8.02
CA ALA A 498 -27.48 36.71 -7.86
C ALA A 498 -28.51 36.40 -6.76
N GLU A 499 -28.95 37.41 -6.00
CA GLU A 499 -30.04 37.31 -5.00
C GLU A 499 -31.41 37.78 -5.54
N GLU A 500 -31.50 38.26 -6.78
CA GLU A 500 -32.75 38.45 -7.56
C GLU A 500 -32.98 37.29 -8.54
#